data_AF-A0A7W8WGS4-F1
#
_entry.id   AF-A0A7W8WGS4-F1
#
_cell.length_a   1.000
_cell.length_b   1.000
_cell.length_c   1.000
_cell.angle_alpha   90.00
_cell.angle_beta   90.00
_cell.angle_gamma   90.00
#
_symmetry.space_group_name_H-M   'P 1'
#
loop_
_entity.id
_entity.type
_entity.pdbx_description
1 polymer ?
#
loop_
_entity_poly.entity_id
_entity_poly.type
_entity_poly.pdbx_seq_one_letter_code
_entity_poly.pdbx_strand_id
1 'polypeptide(L)' 'MSTEKNVLAVKNFFAAIGRGDREGLLALVAEDIEWIIPGEDWPLAGAYCGHTGLAALLQGLPVKWKPHSQTPPSS' A
#
# COMPACT_ATOMS: atom_id res chain seq x y z
N MET A 1 0.06 -18.67 -13.57
CA MET A 1 0.04 -18.45 -12.10
C MET A 1 -1.32 -18.89 -11.55
N SER A 2 -1.39 -19.31 -10.28
CA SER A 2 -2.67 -19.58 -9.60
C SER A 2 -3.12 -18.35 -8.81
N THR A 3 -4.42 -18.07 -8.80
CA THR A 3 -5.04 -17.00 -8.00
C THR A 3 -4.66 -17.09 -6.52
N GLU A 4 -4.49 -18.31 -5.98
CA GLU A 4 -4.08 -18.51 -4.59
C GLU A 4 -2.71 -17.92 -4.28
N LYS A 5 -1.75 -18.03 -5.23
CA LYS A 5 -0.41 -17.43 -5.08
C LYS A 5 -0.49 -15.90 -5.09
N ASN A 6 -1.35 -15.33 -5.94
CA ASN A 6 -1.56 -13.88 -5.99
C ASN A 6 -2.18 -13.37 -4.69
N VAL A 7 -3.19 -14.07 -4.17
CA VAL A 7 -3.83 -13.73 -2.89
C VAL A 7 -2.83 -13.79 -1.73
N LEU A 8 -1.95 -14.80 -1.70
CA LEU A 8 -0.92 -14.91 -0.68
C LEU A 8 0.10 -13.76 -0.77
N ALA A 9 0.52 -13.39 -1.99
CA ALA A 9 1.42 -12.25 -2.20
C ALA A 9 0.82 -10.94 -1.65
N VAL A 10 -0.45 -10.67 -1.95
CA VAL A 10 -1.16 -9.48 -1.45
C VAL A 10 -1.32 -9.50 0.07
N LYS A 11 -1.61 -10.66 0.67
CA LYS A 11 -1.66 -10.80 2.13
C LYS A 11 -0.31 -10.50 2.80
N ASN A 12 0.77 -11.05 2.25
CA ASN A 12 2.12 -10.83 2.77
C ASN A 12 2.54 -9.36 2.65
N PHE A 13 2.17 -8.71 1.55
CA PHE A 13 2.40 -7.29 1.32
C PHE A 13 1.76 -6.42 2.42
N PHE A 14 0.46 -6.56 2.67
CA PHE A 14 -0.20 -5.79 3.74
C PHE A 14 0.27 -6.18 5.15
N ALA A 15 0.65 -7.44 5.37
CA ALA A 15 1.22 -7.86 6.65
C ALA A 15 2.58 -7.20 6.92
N ALA A 16 3.43 -7.02 5.91
CA ALA A 16 4.69 -6.31 6.04
C ALA A 16 4.47 -4.81 6.36
N ILE A 17 3.51 -4.16 5.71
CA ILE A 17 3.09 -2.78 6.06
C ILE A 17 2.64 -2.71 7.52
N GLY A 18 1.76 -3.61 7.96
CA GLY A 18 1.24 -3.63 9.34
C GLY A 18 2.31 -3.87 10.41
N ARG A 19 3.39 -4.58 10.08
CA ARG A 19 4.56 -4.77 10.97
C ARG A 19 5.55 -3.61 10.93
N GLY A 20 5.44 -2.68 9.97
CA GLY A 20 6.48 -1.68 9.70
C GLY A 20 7.76 -2.27 9.07
N ASP A 21 7.66 -3.48 8.50
CA ASP A 21 8.76 -4.25 7.92
C ASP A 21 9.05 -3.76 6.49
N ARG A 22 9.80 -2.67 6.37
CA ARG A 22 10.07 -2.00 5.09
C ARG A 22 10.92 -2.84 4.16
N GLU A 23 11.99 -3.47 4.68
CA GLU A 23 12.88 -4.30 3.86
C GLU A 23 12.14 -5.55 3.36
N GLY A 24 11.36 -6.21 4.23
CA GLY A 24 10.52 -7.33 3.84
C GLY A 24 9.45 -6.94 2.82
N LEU A 25 8.89 -5.73 2.90
CA LEU A 25 7.95 -5.22 1.90
C LEU A 25 8.62 -5.01 0.53
N LEU A 26 9.79 -4.37 0.49
CA LEU A 26 10.53 -4.11 -0.76
C LEU A 26 10.96 -5.41 -1.44
N ALA A 27 11.33 -6.44 -0.66
CA ALA A 27 11.64 -7.76 -1.18
C ALA A 27 10.43 -8.51 -1.79
N LEU A 28 9.20 -8.12 -1.44
CA LEU A 28 7.96 -8.75 -1.93
C LEU A 28 7.44 -8.12 -3.23
N VAL A 29 7.93 -6.95 -3.62
CA VAL A 29 7.43 -6.20 -4.78
C VAL A 29 8.45 -6.12 -5.90
N ALA A 30 7.94 -6.04 -7.13
CA ALA A 30 8.76 -5.80 -8.30
C ALA A 30 9.52 -4.47 -8.17
N GLU A 31 10.71 -4.40 -8.76
CA GLU A 31 11.55 -3.20 -8.76
C GLU A 31 10.85 -2.01 -9.44
N ASP A 32 10.00 -2.29 -10.41
CA ASP A 32 9.21 -1.35 -11.22
C ASP A 32 7.76 -1.20 -10.73
N ILE A 33 7.47 -1.54 -9.47
CA ILE A 33 6.12 -1.39 -8.91
C ILE A 33 5.54 0.01 -9.14
N GLU A 34 4.29 0.07 -9.58
CA GLU A 34 3.50 1.30 -9.60
C GLU A 34 2.39 1.19 -8.57
N TRP A 35 2.41 2.09 -7.58
CA TRP A 35 1.29 2.26 -6.66
C TRP A 35 0.60 3.59 -6.99
N ILE A 36 -0.60 3.50 -7.55
CA ILE A 36 -1.47 4.65 -7.81
C ILE A 36 -2.46 4.77 -6.65
N ILE A 37 -2.43 5.89 -5.93
CA ILE A 37 -3.48 6.19 -4.96
C ILE A 37 -4.37 7.30 -5.53
N PRO A 38 -5.64 6.98 -5.84
CA PRO A 38 -6.56 7.94 -6.43
C PRO A 38 -6.98 9.02 -5.41
N GLY A 39 -7.48 10.13 -5.93
CA GLY A 39 -8.04 11.25 -5.16
C GLY A 39 -7.42 12.59 -5.54
N GLU A 40 -8.14 13.67 -5.28
CA GLU A 40 -7.68 15.05 -5.42
C GLU A 40 -7.52 15.66 -4.02
N ASP A 41 -6.56 16.57 -3.85
CA ASP A 41 -6.31 17.34 -2.61
C ASP A 41 -6.10 16.50 -1.33
N TRP A 42 -5.68 15.23 -1.46
CA TRP A 42 -5.31 14.41 -0.30
C TRP A 42 -3.79 14.13 -0.28
N PRO A 43 -3.12 14.16 0.88
CA PRO A 43 -1.65 14.22 0.94
C PRO A 43 -0.86 13.05 0.34
N LEU A 44 -1.45 11.87 0.17
CA LEU A 44 -0.77 10.75 -0.50
C LEU A 44 -1.35 10.47 -1.90
N ALA A 45 -2.11 11.41 -2.48
CA ALA A 45 -2.56 11.30 -3.87
C ALA A 45 -1.34 11.26 -4.79
N GLY A 46 -1.36 10.33 -5.75
CA GLY A 46 -0.34 10.28 -6.79
C GLY A 46 0.07 8.89 -7.21
N ALA A 47 1.07 8.86 -8.09
CA ALA A 47 1.71 7.65 -8.56
C ALA A 47 3.10 7.52 -7.92
N TYR A 48 3.34 6.39 -7.26
CA TYR A 48 4.59 6.05 -6.62
C TYR A 48 5.27 4.93 -7.42
N CYS A 49 6.35 5.28 -8.12
CA CYS A 49 7.05 4.38 -9.02
C CYS A 49 8.32 3.82 -8.37
N GLY A 50 8.49 2.51 -8.49
CA GLY A 50 9.60 1.72 -7.99
C GLY A 50 9.75 1.74 -6.48
N HIS A 51 10.82 1.09 -6.01
CA HIS A 51 11.12 0.98 -4.58
C HIS A 51 11.30 2.34 -3.91
N THR A 52 11.87 3.33 -4.61
CA THR A 52 12.04 4.69 -4.08
C THR A 52 10.70 5.38 -3.85
N GLY A 53 9.78 5.33 -4.83
CA GLY A 53 8.45 5.90 -4.68
C GLY A 53 7.67 5.22 -3.56
N LEU A 54 7.74 3.90 -3.49
CA LEU A 54 7.10 3.12 -2.43
C LEU A 54 7.66 3.45 -1.04
N ALA A 55 8.98 3.58 -0.90
CA ALA A 55 9.60 3.96 0.36
C ALA A 55 9.18 5.37 0.81
N ALA A 56 9.06 6.32 -0.11
CA ALA A 56 8.58 7.68 0.17
C ALA A 56 7.11 7.67 0.67
N LEU A 57 6.24 6.89 0.02
CA LEU A 57 4.86 6.69 0.47
C LEU A 57 4.80 6.16 1.91
N LEU A 58 5.61 5.15 2.24
CA LEU A 58 5.61 4.55 3.57
C LEU A 58 6.15 5.47 4.67
N GLN A 59 7.04 6.41 4.33
CA GLN A 59 7.52 7.44 5.26
C GLN A 59 6.45 8.50 5.51
N GLY A 60 5.62 8.79 4.51
CA GLY A 60 4.52 9.76 4.60
C GLY A 60 3.29 9.27 5.36
N LEU A 61 3.20 7.96 5.66
CA LEU A 61 2.10 7.41 6.45
C LEU A 61 2.23 7.87 7.91
N PRO A 62 1.34 8.73 8.45
CA PRO A 62 1.31 8.95 9.88
C PRO A 62 1.00 7.62 10.57
N VAL A 63 1.71 7.29 11.66
CA VAL A 63 1.54 6.11 12.54
C VAL A 63 0.08 5.89 13.01
N LYS A 64 -0.82 6.84 12.75
CA LYS A 64 -2.23 6.82 13.10
C LYS A 64 -3.14 6.80 11.87
N TRP A 65 -2.94 5.84 10.96
CA TRP A 65 -3.99 5.48 10.01
C TRP A 65 -5.18 4.87 10.78
N LYS A 66 -6.24 5.65 10.98
CA LYS A 66 -7.58 5.13 11.31
C LYS A 66 -8.36 5.06 9.99
N PRO A 67 -8.73 3.86 9.50
CA PRO A 67 -9.65 3.78 8.38
C PRO A 67 -10.92 4.52 8.81
N HIS A 68 -11.25 5.61 8.10
CA HIS A 68 -12.53 6.27 8.32
C HIS A 68 -13.60 5.25 7.97
N SER A 69 -14.46 4.97 8.93
CA SER A 69 -15.63 4.11 8.78
C SER A 69 -16.38 4.52 7.53
N GLN A 70 -16.32 3.71 6.48
CA GLN A 70 -17.26 3.80 5.39
C GLN A 70 -18.61 3.36 5.95
N THR A 71 -19.44 4.31 6.38
CA THR A 71 -20.88 4.05 6.46
C THR A 71 -21.39 4.00 5.02
N PRO A 72 -21.87 2.86 4.51
CA PRO A 72 -22.47 2.81 3.18
C PRO A 72 -23.70 3.72 3.14
N PRO A 73 -24.01 4.35 1.99
CA PRO A 73 -25.19 5.19 1.87
C PRO A 73 -26.44 4.36 2.16
N SER A 74 -27.28 4.86 3.07
CA SER A 74 -28.57 4.25 3.38
C SER A 74 -29.46 4.31 2.14
N SER A 75 -29.99 3.14 1.76
CA SER A 75 -31.05 2.99 0.75
C SER A 75 -32.35 3.63 1.19
#